data_AF-A0A916Y827-F1
#
_entry.id   AF-A0A916Y827-F1
#
_cell.length_a   1.000
_cell.length_b   1.000
_cell.length_c   1.000
_cell.angle_alpha   90.00
_cell.angle_beta   90.00
_cell.angle_gamma   90.00
#
_symmetry.space_group_name_H-M   'P 1'
#
loop_
_entity.id
_entity.type
_entity.pdbx_description
1 polymer ?
#
loop_
_entity_poly.entity_id
_entity_poly.type
_entity_poly.pdbx_seq_one_letter_code
_entity_poly.pdbx_strand_id
1 'polypeptide(L)'
;MALKAQQVDRDLHLTVEGAATFVIRPLPGRVGKQITDTYLDGAAGHTDGTDVELALMMAVDGAQWDDETGRYVPLPEEQRTVYNRVSDELRLGEAESILLPAFFWQTILGITGVNAYIEGGEGIAGGVKALWALVARLGVSPLQTSPSSALESLIRLASTPTTTSPTGGVKSDG
;
A
#
# COMPACT_ATOMS: atom_id res chain seq x y z
N MET A 1 -5.47 -2.02 16.44
CA MET A 1 -4.04 -1.78 16.21
C MET A 1 -3.88 -0.32 15.84
N ALA A 2 -2.89 0.38 16.36
CA ALA A 2 -2.66 1.78 16.00
C ALA A 2 -1.31 1.90 15.29
N LEU A 3 -1.32 1.95 13.96
CA LEU A 3 -0.15 2.32 13.19
C LEU A 3 0.15 3.81 13.39
N LYS A 4 1.40 4.13 13.71
CA LYS A 4 1.91 5.51 13.72
C LYS A 4 2.90 5.70 12.59
N ALA A 5 2.68 6.74 11.79
CA ALA A 5 3.61 7.19 10.78
C ALA A 5 4.19 8.55 11.13
N GLN A 6 5.50 8.70 10.93
CA GLN A 6 6.19 9.96 11.12
C GLN A 6 7.25 10.12 10.01
N GLN A 7 7.27 11.28 9.38
CA GLN A 7 8.41 11.66 8.54
C GLN A 7 9.53 12.19 9.43
N VAL A 8 10.72 11.60 9.34
CA VAL A 8 11.94 12.05 9.99
C VAL A 8 12.96 12.33 8.90
N ASP A 9 13.29 13.61 8.72
CA ASP A 9 14.05 14.09 7.56
C ASP A 9 13.44 13.63 6.23
N ARG A 10 14.15 12.74 5.53
CA ARG A 10 13.74 12.15 4.26
C ARG A 10 13.18 10.74 4.40
N ASP A 11 13.15 10.18 5.60
CA ASP A 11 12.75 8.81 5.86
C ASP A 11 11.35 8.76 6.49
N LEU A 12 10.65 7.66 6.24
CA LEU A 12 9.37 7.35 6.88
C LEU A 12 9.62 6.37 8.02
N HIS A 13 9.19 6.73 9.21
CA HIS A 13 9.21 5.88 10.39
C HIS A 13 7.80 5.34 10.63
N LEU A 14 7.65 4.02 10.60
CA LEU A 14 6.40 3.30 10.86
C LEU A 14 6.52 2.52 12.16
N THR A 15 5.59 2.72 13.09
CA THR A 15 5.55 2.00 14.36
C THR A 15 4.21 1.32 14.53
N VAL A 16 4.24 -0.01 14.62
CA VAL A 16 3.11 -0.86 14.96
C VAL A 16 3.21 -1.23 16.44
N GLU A 17 2.08 -1.28 17.14
CA GLU A 17 2.04 -1.64 18.55
C GLU A 17 2.67 -3.02 18.78
N GLY A 18 3.65 -3.10 19.68
CA GLY A 18 4.35 -4.34 20.01
C GLY A 18 5.54 -4.69 19.11
N ALA A 19 5.85 -3.89 18.08
CA ALA A 19 7.01 -4.08 17.21
C ALA A 19 7.99 -2.90 17.27
N ALA A 20 9.26 -3.16 16.93
CA ALA A 20 10.25 -2.09 16.77
C ALA A 20 10.00 -1.29 15.49
N THR A 21 10.30 0.01 15.52
CA THR A 21 10.07 0.91 14.38
C THR A 21 10.71 0.40 13.08
N PHE A 22 9.97 0.50 12.00
CA PHE A 22 10.43 0.24 10.63
C PHE A 22 10.78 1.58 9.98
N VAL A 23 11.97 1.67 9.40
CA VAL A 23 12.47 2.89 8.76
C VAL A 23 12.54 2.66 7.26
N ILE A 24 11.73 3.41 6.50
CA ILE A 24 11.61 3.30 5.06
C ILE A 24 12.31 4.49 4.41
N ARG A 25 13.35 4.20 3.62
CA ARG A 25 14.09 5.24 2.89
C ARG A 25 13.41 5.59 1.57
N PRO A 26 13.50 6.84 1.12
CA PRO A 26 12.88 7.24 -0.14
C PRO A 26 13.68 6.67 -1.31
N LEU A 27 12.96 6.17 -2.31
CA LEU A 27 13.56 5.60 -3.51
C LEU A 27 13.86 6.65 -4.58
N PRO A 28 14.78 6.37 -5.51
CA PRO A 28 14.89 7.15 -6.74
C PRO A 28 13.56 7.18 -7.49
N GLY A 29 13.21 8.32 -8.07
CA GLY A 29 11.89 8.50 -8.71
C GLY A 29 11.57 7.50 -9.84
N ARG A 30 12.60 6.95 -10.52
CA ARG A 30 12.41 5.89 -11.53
C ARG A 30 11.90 4.59 -10.92
N VAL A 31 12.40 4.23 -9.74
CA VAL A 31 11.92 3.06 -8.98
C VAL A 31 10.51 3.32 -8.48
N GLY A 32 10.28 4.49 -7.88
CA GLY A 32 8.94 4.94 -7.43
C GLY A 32 7.88 4.86 -8.54
N LYS A 33 8.24 5.28 -9.77
CA LYS A 33 7.36 5.12 -10.94
C LYS A 33 7.07 3.64 -11.24
N GLN A 34 8.10 2.80 -11.33
CA GLN A 34 7.92 1.38 -11.67
C GLN A 34 7.01 0.66 -10.66
N ILE A 35 7.24 0.86 -9.35
CA ILE A 35 6.41 0.21 -8.32
C ILE A 35 4.98 0.76 -8.34
N THR A 36 4.79 2.05 -8.65
CA THR A 36 3.46 2.66 -8.80
C THR A 36 2.72 2.01 -9.96
N ASP A 37 3.34 1.94 -11.14
CA ASP A 37 2.72 1.35 -12.32
C ASP A 37 2.37 -0.13 -12.08
N THR A 38 3.31 -0.90 -11.51
CA THR A 38 3.11 -2.34 -11.20
C THR A 38 1.96 -2.54 -10.23
N TYR A 39 1.86 -1.74 -9.17
CA TYR A 39 0.78 -1.84 -8.19
C TYR A 39 -0.57 -1.46 -8.81
N LEU A 40 -0.63 -0.42 -9.65
CA LEU A 40 -1.86 -0.03 -10.34
C LEU A 40 -2.33 -1.08 -11.34
N ASP A 41 -1.40 -1.68 -12.10
CA ASP A 41 -1.69 -2.77 -13.02
C ASP A 41 -2.18 -4.01 -12.27
N GLY A 42 -1.59 -4.33 -11.12
CA GLY A 42 -2.04 -5.43 -10.26
C GLY A 42 -3.41 -5.19 -9.64
N ALA A 43 -3.68 -3.98 -9.15
CA ALA A 43 -5.00 -3.58 -8.70
C ALA A 43 -6.04 -3.67 -9.84
N ALA A 44 -5.61 -3.40 -11.07
CA ALA A 44 -6.43 -3.55 -12.28
C ALA A 44 -6.52 -5.01 -12.79
N GLY A 45 -5.88 -5.98 -12.13
CA GLY A 45 -5.87 -7.38 -12.55
C GLY A 45 -5.12 -7.65 -13.86
N HIS A 46 -4.23 -6.73 -14.27
CA HIS A 46 -3.41 -6.84 -15.47
C HIS A 46 -2.02 -7.48 -15.22
N THR A 47 -1.63 -7.65 -13.95
CA THR A 47 -0.36 -8.27 -13.53
C THR A 47 -0.62 -9.35 -12.50
N ASP A 48 0.35 -10.25 -12.29
CA ASP A 48 0.20 -11.30 -11.27
C ASP A 48 0.42 -10.76 -9.85
N GLY A 49 0.01 -11.54 -8.85
CA GLY A 49 0.20 -11.15 -7.44
C GLY A 49 1.67 -11.14 -7.00
N THR A 50 2.54 -11.90 -7.69
CA THR A 50 3.97 -11.96 -7.41
C THR A 50 4.65 -10.65 -7.78
N ASP A 51 4.32 -10.05 -8.91
CA ASP A 51 4.82 -8.74 -9.36
C ASP A 51 4.44 -7.63 -8.36
N VAL A 52 3.21 -7.68 -7.83
CA VAL A 52 2.76 -6.76 -6.78
C VAL A 52 3.58 -6.95 -5.51
N GLU A 53 3.79 -8.20 -5.09
CA GLU A 53 4.63 -8.51 -3.93
C GLU A 53 6.07 -8.03 -4.12
N LEU A 54 6.68 -8.26 -5.28
CA LEU A 54 8.02 -7.75 -5.62
C LEU A 54 8.06 -6.21 -5.57
N ALA A 55 7.01 -5.53 -6.03
CA ALA A 55 6.90 -4.08 -5.92
C ALA A 55 6.84 -3.60 -4.45
N LEU A 56 6.12 -4.32 -3.59
CA LEU A 56 6.05 -4.03 -2.15
C LEU A 56 7.38 -4.30 -1.44
N MET A 57 8.10 -5.37 -1.79
CA MET A 57 9.47 -5.62 -1.31
C MET A 57 10.39 -4.44 -1.66
N MET A 58 10.32 -3.97 -2.91
CA MET A 58 11.09 -2.80 -3.34
C MET A 58 10.71 -1.54 -2.58
N ALA A 59 9.43 -1.36 -2.25
CA ALA A 59 8.96 -0.17 -1.53
C ALA A 59 9.55 -0.02 -0.12
N VAL A 60 9.84 -1.15 0.55
CA VAL A 60 10.36 -1.16 1.92
C VAL A 60 11.89 -1.19 2.00
N ASP A 61 12.55 -1.99 1.18
CA ASP A 61 14.01 -2.20 1.25
C ASP A 61 14.79 -1.55 0.12
N GLY A 62 14.11 -1.16 -0.95
CA GLY A 62 14.70 -0.64 -2.16
C GLY A 62 14.91 -1.69 -3.24
N ALA A 63 15.55 -1.23 -4.31
CA ALA A 63 15.65 -1.99 -5.55
C ALA A 63 17.03 -1.89 -6.15
N GLN A 64 17.41 -2.92 -6.89
CA GLN A 64 18.58 -2.93 -7.74
C GLN A 64 18.16 -3.00 -9.21
N TRP A 65 18.98 -2.44 -10.08
CA TRP A 65 18.79 -2.57 -11.51
C TRP A 65 19.23 -3.97 -11.96
N ASP A 66 18.40 -4.62 -12.75
CA ASP A 66 18.71 -5.89 -13.40
C ASP A 66 18.90 -5.65 -14.90
N ASP A 67 20.13 -5.86 -15.38
CA ASP A 67 20.50 -5.67 -16.78
C ASP A 67 19.86 -6.71 -17.73
N GLU A 68 19.49 -7.88 -17.23
CA GLU A 68 18.88 -8.93 -18.05
C GLU A 68 17.43 -8.60 -18.39
N THR A 69 16.67 -8.15 -17.40
CA THR A 69 15.25 -7.79 -17.56
C THR A 69 15.03 -6.34 -17.94
N GLY A 70 16.05 -5.47 -17.78
CA GLY A 70 15.95 -4.03 -18.01
C GLY A 70 14.96 -3.35 -17.06
N ARG A 71 14.81 -3.90 -15.84
CA ARG A 71 13.87 -3.43 -14.81
C ARG A 71 14.54 -3.38 -13.45
N TYR A 72 13.95 -2.62 -12.54
CA TYR A 72 14.32 -2.73 -11.13
C TYR A 72 13.70 -4.00 -10.53
N VAL A 73 14.49 -4.71 -9.73
CA VAL A 73 14.05 -5.89 -8.97
C VAL A 73 14.36 -5.67 -7.49
N PRO A 74 13.71 -6.42 -6.57
CA PRO A 74 14.07 -6.35 -5.16
C PRO A 74 15.57 -6.60 -4.95
N LEU A 75 16.12 -5.99 -3.90
CA LEU A 75 17.48 -6.31 -3.45
C LEU A 75 17.62 -7.82 -3.17
N PRO A 76 18.84 -8.37 -3.12
CA PRO A 76 19.06 -9.73 -2.66
C PRO A 76 18.49 -9.96 -1.24
N GLU A 77 18.09 -11.20 -0.93
CA GLU A 77 17.38 -11.55 0.32
C GLU A 77 18.15 -11.11 1.57
N GLU A 78 19.48 -11.23 1.57
CA GLU A 78 20.35 -10.83 2.66
C GLU A 78 20.39 -9.32 2.92
N GLN A 79 19.89 -8.51 1.98
CA GLN A 79 19.78 -7.05 2.10
C GLN A 79 18.35 -6.58 2.40
N ARG A 80 17.34 -7.46 2.39
CA ARG A 80 15.92 -7.16 2.63
C ARG A 80 15.58 -7.03 4.11
N THR A 81 16.19 -6.07 4.79
CA THR A 81 16.11 -5.95 6.25
C THR A 81 14.68 -5.71 6.74
N VAL A 82 13.94 -4.79 6.11
CA VAL A 82 12.59 -4.41 6.53
C VAL A 82 11.60 -5.51 6.16
N TYR A 83 11.66 -6.03 4.93
CA TYR A 83 10.73 -7.04 4.46
C TYR A 83 10.89 -8.35 5.26
N ASN A 84 12.11 -8.81 5.50
CA ASN A 84 12.34 -10.01 6.31
C ASN A 84 11.80 -9.82 7.74
N ARG A 85 12.03 -8.64 8.35
CA ARG A 85 11.43 -8.32 9.66
C ARG A 85 9.92 -8.32 9.64
N VAL A 86 9.28 -7.79 8.59
CA VAL A 86 7.82 -7.83 8.44
C VAL A 86 7.33 -9.27 8.40
N SER A 87 8.01 -10.15 7.65
CA SER A 87 7.66 -11.57 7.56
C SER A 87 7.88 -12.33 8.87
N ASP A 88 8.90 -11.98 9.65
CA ASP A 88 9.27 -12.69 10.89
C ASP A 88 8.53 -12.17 12.13
N GLU A 89 8.31 -10.86 12.22
CA GLU A 89 7.79 -10.20 13.43
C GLU A 89 6.27 -10.01 13.41
N LEU A 90 5.64 -9.96 12.24
CA LEU A 90 4.25 -9.54 12.08
C LEU A 90 3.36 -10.66 11.54
N ARG A 91 2.07 -10.64 11.92
CA ARG A 91 1.06 -11.47 11.26
C ARG A 91 0.78 -10.91 9.86
N LEU A 92 0.26 -11.76 8.98
CA LEU A 92 -0.06 -11.37 7.60
C LEU A 92 -0.94 -10.10 7.50
N GLY A 93 -1.95 -9.96 8.35
CA GLY A 93 -2.79 -8.75 8.37
C GLY A 93 -2.10 -7.50 8.94
N GLU A 94 -1.05 -7.68 9.74
CA GLU A 94 -0.24 -6.59 10.31
C GLU A 94 0.87 -6.15 9.34
N ALA A 95 1.32 -7.06 8.47
CA ALA A 95 2.28 -6.77 7.42
C ALA A 95 1.77 -5.69 6.45
N GLU A 96 0.48 -5.66 6.15
CA GLU A 96 -0.14 -4.61 5.32
C GLU A 96 0.05 -3.21 5.92
N SER A 97 0.06 -3.09 7.25
CA SER A 97 0.30 -1.82 7.96
C SER A 97 1.74 -1.33 7.85
N ILE A 98 2.64 -2.10 7.24
CA ILE A 98 3.99 -1.64 6.87
C ILE A 98 4.10 -1.51 5.35
N LEU A 99 3.70 -2.54 4.61
CA LEU A 99 3.91 -2.62 3.15
C LEU A 99 3.13 -1.55 2.37
N LEU A 100 1.86 -1.32 2.69
CA LEU A 100 1.04 -0.34 1.95
C LEU A 100 1.43 1.11 2.26
N PRO A 101 1.66 1.51 3.52
CA PRO A 101 2.23 2.82 3.83
C PRO A 101 3.57 3.05 3.14
N ALA A 102 4.47 2.06 3.15
CA ALA A 102 5.74 2.15 2.45
C ALA A 102 5.52 2.37 0.94
N PHE A 103 4.61 1.64 0.30
CA PHE A 103 4.24 1.88 -1.09
C PHE A 103 3.78 3.33 -1.31
N PHE A 104 2.78 3.82 -0.57
CA PHE A 104 2.25 5.18 -0.76
C PHE A 104 3.30 6.26 -0.54
N TRP A 105 4.24 6.04 0.38
CA TRP A 105 5.37 6.91 0.61
C TRP A 105 6.29 7.07 -0.60
N GLN A 106 6.50 6.01 -1.37
CA GLN A 106 7.32 6.06 -2.58
C GLN A 106 6.61 6.67 -3.79
N THR A 107 5.29 6.86 -3.71
CA THR A 107 4.52 7.51 -4.78
C THR A 107 4.63 9.04 -4.71
N ILE A 108 4.01 9.72 -5.68
CA ILE A 108 3.89 11.18 -5.70
C ILE A 108 3.09 11.75 -4.51
N LEU A 109 2.41 10.91 -3.72
CA LEU A 109 1.69 11.34 -2.53
C LEU A 109 2.60 11.55 -1.32
N GLY A 110 3.69 10.80 -1.20
CA GLY A 110 4.54 10.82 -0.01
C GLY A 110 3.75 10.61 1.28
N ILE A 111 4.06 11.42 2.31
CA ILE A 111 3.41 11.31 3.64
C ILE A 111 1.89 11.52 3.57
N THR A 112 1.40 12.29 2.59
CA THR A 112 -0.05 12.50 2.42
C THR A 112 -0.76 11.20 2.07
N GLY A 113 -0.14 10.32 1.27
CA GLY A 113 -0.70 9.01 0.93
C GLY A 113 -0.70 8.07 2.14
N VAL A 114 0.38 8.09 2.91
CA VAL A 114 0.50 7.34 4.17
C VAL A 114 -0.60 7.74 5.16
N ASN A 115 -0.80 9.05 5.37
CA ASN A 115 -1.82 9.55 6.28
C ASN A 115 -3.23 9.23 5.77
N ALA A 116 -3.47 9.32 4.45
CA ALA A 116 -4.75 8.92 3.87
C ALA A 116 -5.08 7.45 4.14
N TYR A 117 -4.09 6.56 4.09
CA TYR A 117 -4.24 5.15 4.44
C TYR A 117 -4.61 4.96 5.93
N ILE A 118 -3.86 5.59 6.83
CA ILE A 118 -4.08 5.48 8.29
C ILE A 118 -5.45 6.04 8.68
N GLU A 119 -5.78 7.25 8.23
CA GLU A 119 -7.06 7.90 8.50
C GLU A 119 -8.25 7.14 7.91
N GLY A 120 -8.04 6.32 6.88
CA GLY A 120 -9.07 5.46 6.30
C GLY A 120 -9.36 4.20 7.12
N GLY A 121 -8.62 3.97 8.22
CA GLY A 121 -8.81 2.83 9.11
C GLY A 121 -7.88 1.65 8.84
N GLU A 122 -6.78 1.85 8.09
CA GLU A 122 -5.86 0.79 7.65
C GLU A 122 -6.57 -0.30 6.80
N GLY A 123 -5.87 -1.37 6.44
CA GLY A 123 -6.39 -2.48 5.65
C GLY A 123 -7.04 -2.04 4.33
N ILE A 124 -8.13 -2.70 3.95
CA ILE A 124 -8.83 -2.46 2.68
C ILE A 124 -9.37 -1.01 2.59
N ALA A 125 -10.02 -0.51 3.64
CA ALA A 125 -10.64 0.81 3.62
C ALA A 125 -9.60 1.94 3.51
N GLY A 126 -8.50 1.83 4.25
CA GLY A 126 -7.35 2.71 4.13
C GLY A 126 -6.70 2.63 2.74
N GLY A 127 -6.48 1.41 2.26
CA GLY A 127 -5.90 1.13 0.94
C GLY A 127 -6.68 1.80 -0.18
N VAL A 128 -8.01 1.65 -0.15
CA VAL A 128 -8.93 2.29 -1.09
C VAL A 128 -8.82 3.82 -1.04
N LYS A 129 -8.86 4.43 0.15
CA LYS A 129 -8.80 5.90 0.30
C LYS A 129 -7.49 6.47 -0.26
N ALA A 130 -6.36 5.84 0.06
CA ALA A 130 -5.05 6.28 -0.41
C ALA A 130 -4.85 6.03 -1.92
N LEU A 131 -5.34 4.90 -2.44
CA LEU A 131 -5.33 4.61 -3.87
C LEU A 131 -6.14 5.63 -4.66
N TRP A 132 -7.31 6.02 -4.15
CA TRP A 132 -8.11 7.09 -4.75
C TRP A 132 -7.38 8.42 -4.82
N ALA A 133 -6.71 8.82 -3.74
CA ALA A 133 -5.90 10.02 -3.72
C ALA A 133 -4.77 9.96 -4.77
N LEU A 134 -4.17 8.77 -4.96
CA LEU A 134 -3.10 8.54 -5.93
C LEU A 134 -3.61 8.68 -7.36
N VAL A 135 -4.70 8.00 -7.70
CA VAL A 135 -5.34 8.07 -9.03
C VAL A 135 -5.75 9.50 -9.36
N ALA A 136 -6.37 10.21 -8.41
CA ALA A 136 -6.74 11.60 -8.58
C ALA A 136 -5.52 12.51 -8.81
N ARG A 137 -4.42 12.29 -8.08
CA ARG A 137 -3.20 13.08 -8.19
C ARG A 137 -2.45 12.84 -9.51
N LEU A 138 -2.49 11.63 -10.03
CA LEU A 138 -1.88 11.28 -11.32
C LEU A 138 -2.64 11.90 -12.50
N GLY A 139 -3.77 12.57 -12.27
CA GLY A 139 -4.61 13.11 -13.35
C GLY A 139 -5.21 12.00 -14.22
N VAL A 140 -5.22 10.76 -13.71
CA VAL A 140 -5.90 9.63 -14.33
C VAL A 140 -7.38 9.88 -14.14
N SER A 141 -7.95 10.66 -15.05
CA SER A 141 -9.39 10.84 -15.12
C SER A 141 -10.01 9.47 -15.39
N PRO A 142 -11.01 9.04 -14.60
CA PRO A 142 -11.81 7.84 -14.90
C PRO A 142 -12.48 7.87 -16.28
N LEU A 143 -12.44 9.03 -16.96
CA LEU A 143 -13.00 9.27 -18.29
C LEU A 143 -11.95 9.30 -19.42
N GLN A 144 -10.64 9.33 -19.13
CA GLN A 144 -9.58 9.41 -20.16
C GLN A 144 -8.75 8.14 -20.33
N THR A 145 -8.81 7.21 -19.39
CA THR A 145 -8.41 5.83 -19.67
C THR A 145 -9.62 5.14 -20.27
N SER A 146 -9.48 4.48 -21.43
CA SER A 146 -10.52 3.56 -21.93
C SER A 146 -10.99 2.70 -20.76
N PRO A 147 -12.31 2.52 -20.55
CA PRO A 147 -12.88 2.11 -19.28
C PRO A 147 -12.19 0.82 -18.83
N SER A 148 -11.20 0.96 -17.96
CA SER A 148 -10.57 -0.18 -17.33
C SER A 148 -11.62 -0.62 -16.33
N SER A 149 -12.40 -1.61 -16.73
CA SER A 149 -13.40 -2.29 -15.93
C SER A 149 -12.86 -2.63 -14.54
N ALA A 150 -11.55 -2.77 -14.40
CA ALA A 150 -10.86 -3.00 -13.14
C ALA A 150 -10.76 -1.76 -12.24
N LEU A 151 -10.47 -0.56 -12.77
CA LEU A 151 -10.56 0.67 -11.98
C LEU A 151 -12.02 0.89 -11.57
N GLU A 152 -12.97 0.73 -12.48
CA GLU A 152 -14.40 0.79 -12.15
C GLU A 152 -14.84 -0.31 -11.15
N SER A 153 -14.25 -1.50 -11.23
CA SER A 153 -14.47 -2.61 -10.28
C SER A 153 -13.93 -2.28 -8.89
N LEU A 154 -12.74 -1.69 -8.79
CA LEU A 154 -12.18 -1.21 -7.53
C LEU A 154 -13.05 -0.09 -6.93
N ILE A 155 -13.55 0.81 -7.77
CA ILE A 155 -14.49 1.88 -7.39
C ILE A 155 -15.80 1.28 -6.85
N ARG A 156 -16.34 0.25 -7.51
CA ARG A 156 -17.54 -0.47 -7.06
C ARG A 156 -17.30 -1.25 -5.77
N LEU A 157 -16.15 -1.93 -5.64
CA LEU A 157 -15.77 -2.68 -4.45
C LEU A 157 -15.64 -1.74 -3.23
N ALA A 158 -15.01 -0.57 -3.42
CA ALA A 158 -14.91 0.51 -2.44
C ALA A 158 -16.26 1.12 -2.04
N SER A 159 -17.24 1.07 -2.93
CA SER A 159 -18.59 1.61 -2.72
C SER A 159 -19.55 0.59 -2.11
N THR A 160 -19.09 -0.62 -1.78
CA THR A 160 -19.91 -1.64 -1.13
C THR A 160 -19.79 -1.47 0.39
N PRO A 161 -20.84 -1.02 1.09
CA PRO A 161 -20.76 -0.89 2.54
C PRO A 161 -20.77 -2.29 3.17
N THR A 162 -19.69 -2.66 3.87
CA THR A 162 -19.73 -3.77 4.82
C THR A 162 -20.51 -3.33 6.05
N THR A 163 -21.84 -3.48 6.01
CA THR A 163 -22.69 -3.43 7.20
C THR A 163 -22.58 -4.76 7.94
N THR A 164 -21.61 -4.87 8.85
CA THR A 164 -21.75 -5.73 10.02
C THR A 164 -22.06 -4.85 11.23
N SER A 165 -23.35 -4.64 11.48
CA SER A 165 -23.82 -4.19 12.79
C SER A 165 -24.27 -5.43 13.59
N PRO A 166 -23.82 -5.62 14.83
CA PRO A 166 -24.27 -6.72 15.67
C PRO A 166 -25.73 -6.50 16.10
N THR A 167 -26.62 -7.41 15.73
CA THR A 167 -28.01 -7.42 16.22
C THR A 167 -28.01 -7.94 17.66
N GLY A 168 -27.91 -7.03 18.63
CA GLY A 168 -28.06 -7.34 20.05
C GLY A 168 -29.02 -6.36 20.72
N GLY A 169 -30.11 -6.87 21.29
CA GLY A 169 -30.90 -6.12 22.27
C GLY A 169 -32.42 -6.30 22.16
N VAL A 170 -32.92 -7.28 22.89
CA VAL A 170 -34.35 -7.55 23.17
C VAL A 170 -35.04 -6.34 23.80
N LYS A 171 -36.24 -6.01 23.33
CA LYS A 171 -37.28 -5.37 24.16
C LYS A 171 -38.67 -5.73 23.63
N SER A 172 -39.34 -6.67 24.31
CA SER A 172 -40.79 -6.85 24.18
C SER A 172 -41.43 -6.16 25.39
N ASP A 173 -42.08 -5.02 25.12
CA ASP A 173 -42.93 -4.31 26.07
C ASP A 173 -44.22 -5.12 26.32
N GLY A 174 -44.87 -4.85 27.46
CA GLY A 174 -46.10 -5.52 27.92
C GLY A 174 -47.38 -5.07 27.26
#